data_AF-A0ABD0RR74-F1
#
_entry.id   AF-A0ABD0RR74-F1
#
_cell.length_a   1.000
_cell.length_b   1.000
_cell.length_c   1.000
_cell.angle_alpha   90.00
_cell.angle_beta   90.00
_cell.angle_gamma   90.00
#
_symmetry.space_group_name_H-M   'P 1'
#
loop_
_entity.id
_entity.type
_entity.pdbx_description
1 polymer ?
#
loop_
_entity_poly.entity_id
_entity_poly.type
_entity_poly.pdbx_seq_one_letter_code
_entity_poly.pdbx_strand_id
1 'polypeptide(L)' 'STPKFILYIYESGLMSDNKPQRFTPRINKSAKLVDLEISSVAVTDSAVYYCALRPTVTGNKATL' A
#
# COMPACT_ATOMS: atom_id res chain seq x y z
N SER A 1 -8.83 -6.62 -17.69
CA SER A 1 -7.57 -6.02 -17.21
C SER A 1 -7.25 -6.60 -15.84
N THR A 2 -6.02 -7.03 -15.60
CA THR A 2 -5.59 -7.62 -14.31
C THR A 2 -4.87 -6.58 -13.46
N PRO A 3 -5.20 -6.40 -12.18
CA PRO A 3 -4.46 -5.51 -11.28
C PRO A 3 -2.96 -5.83 -11.28
N LYS A 4 -2.12 -4.79 -11.28
CA LYS A 4 -0.67 -4.92 -11.16
C LYS A 4 -0.24 -4.41 -9.79
N PHE A 5 0.61 -5.17 -9.12
CA PHE A 5 1.21 -4.76 -7.86
C PHE A 5 2.16 -3.57 -8.10
N ILE A 6 2.04 -2.53 -7.28
CA ILE A 6 2.85 -1.30 -7.39
C ILE A 6 3.82 -1.19 -6.22
N LEU A 7 3.29 -1.21 -4.99
CA LEU A 7 4.08 -1.05 -3.76
C LEU A 7 3.32 -1.57 -2.53
N TYR A 8 4.05 -1.72 -1.43
CA TYR A 8 3.47 -1.91 -0.10
C TYR A 8 4.17 -1.02 0.92
N ILE A 9 3.51 -0.82 2.05
CA ILE A 9 4.08 -0.23 3.27
C ILE A 9 3.57 -1.02 4.49
N TYR A 10 4.46 -1.31 5.43
CA TYR A 10 4.13 -1.85 6.74
C TYR A 10 3.94 -0.75 7.77
N GLU A 11 3.27 -1.06 8.87
CA GLU A 11 3.17 -0.16 10.02
C GLU A 11 4.53 0.23 10.62
N SER A 12 5.56 -0.60 10.44
CA SER A 12 6.95 -0.26 10.80
C SER A 12 7.54 0.87 9.97
N GLY A 13 6.96 1.19 8.81
CA GLY A 13 7.53 2.09 7.80
C GLY A 13 8.38 1.38 6.74
N LEU A 14 8.59 0.06 6.87
CA LEU A 14 9.23 -0.74 5.84
C LEU A 14 8.36 -0.76 4.58
N MET A 15 8.94 -0.45 3.44
CA MET A 15 8.25 -0.36 2.15
C MET A 15 8.96 -1.22 1.09
N SER A 16 8.28 -1.47 -0.03
CA SER A 16 8.87 -2.21 -1.15
C SER A 16 10.04 -1.45 -1.78
N ASP A 17 11.17 -2.12 -1.98
CA ASP A 17 12.39 -1.53 -2.56
C ASP A 17 12.19 -1.04 -4.00
N ASN A 18 11.46 -1.81 -4.82
CA ASN A 18 11.27 -1.54 -6.24
C ASN A 18 10.06 -0.62 -6.55
N LYS A 19 9.67 0.27 -5.62
CA LYS A 19 8.57 1.19 -5.86
C LYS A 19 8.98 2.29 -6.85
N PRO A 20 8.06 2.80 -7.69
CA PRO A 20 8.34 3.98 -8.51
C PRO A 20 8.78 5.16 -7.64
N GLN A 21 9.83 5.89 -8.05
CA GLN A 21 10.36 7.01 -7.26
C GLN A 21 9.32 8.11 -6.99
N ARG A 22 8.42 8.32 -7.96
CA ARG A 22 7.31 9.30 -7.89
C ARG A 22 6.19 8.89 -6.94
N PHE A 23 6.15 7.63 -6.50
CA PHE A 23 5.10 7.08 -5.65
C PHE A 23 5.61 6.99 -4.21
N THR A 24 4.94 7.69 -3.31
CA THR A 24 5.32 7.79 -1.90
C THR A 24 4.15 7.35 -1.03
N PRO A 25 4.21 6.13 -0.44
CA PRO A 25 3.25 5.72 0.56
C PRO A 25 3.53 6.42 1.89
N ARG A 26 2.48 6.88 2.56
CA ARG A 26 2.53 7.49 3.89
C ARG A 26 1.58 6.74 4.81
N ILE A 27 1.97 6.56 6.06
CA ILE A 27 1.16 5.85 7.05
C ILE A 27 0.86 6.74 8.24
N ASN A 28 -0.42 6.87 8.57
CA ASN A 28 -0.86 7.42 9.83
C ASN A 28 -1.21 6.27 10.78
N LYS A 29 -0.27 5.93 11.67
CA LYS A 29 -0.39 4.77 12.57
C LYS A 29 -1.54 4.93 13.55
N SER A 30 -1.78 6.15 14.05
CA SER A 30 -2.83 6.43 15.02
C SER A 30 -4.22 6.33 14.39
N ALA A 31 -4.39 6.85 13.18
CA ALA A 31 -5.66 6.80 12.45
C ALA A 31 -5.86 5.49 11.68
N LYS A 32 -4.85 4.61 11.61
CA LYS A 32 -4.83 3.39 10.79
C LYS A 32 -5.16 3.67 9.31
N LEU A 33 -4.60 4.76 8.78
CA LEU A 33 -4.76 5.18 7.39
C LEU A 33 -3.45 5.04 6.62
N VAL A 34 -3.59 4.77 5.33
CA VAL A 34 -2.49 4.77 4.36
C VAL A 34 -2.85 5.70 3.23
N ASP A 35 -2.00 6.69 3.00
CA ASP A 35 -2.10 7.62 1.89
C ASP A 35 -1.06 7.28 0.83
N LEU A 36 -1.44 7.39 -0.44
CA LEU A 36 -0.51 7.27 -1.55
C LEU A 36 -0.37 8.63 -2.24
N GLU A 37 0.81 9.24 -2.11
CA GLU A 37 1.16 10.45 -2.83
C GLU A 37 1.85 10.07 -4.14
N ILE A 38 1.37 10.63 -5.26
CA ILE A 38 1.98 10.47 -6.58
C ILE A 38 2.45 11.85 -7.03
N SER A 39 3.76 12.05 -7.14
CA SER A 39 4.33 13.32 -7.60
C SER A 39 4.38 13.39 -9.13
N SER A 40 4.35 14.62 -9.67
CA SER A 40 4.47 14.91 -11.11
C SER A 40 3.48 14.13 -12.00
N VAL A 41 2.22 13.97 -11.56
CA VAL A 41 1.17 13.17 -12.24
C VAL A 41 1.06 13.51 -13.73
N ALA A 42 0.96 12.47 -14.55
CA ALA A 42 0.75 12.56 -16.00
C ALA A 42 -0.48 11.76 -16.43
N VAL A 43 -0.99 12.03 -17.64
CA VAL A 43 -2.14 11.30 -18.22
C VAL A 43 -1.89 9.80 -18.28
N THR A 44 -0.64 9.37 -18.48
CA THR A 44 -0.23 7.96 -18.49
C THR A 44 -0.40 7.25 -17.14
N ASP A 45 -0.55 7.99 -16.04
CA ASP A 45 -0.80 7.44 -14.71
C ASP A 45 -2.30 7.14 -14.49
N SER A 46 -3.17 7.44 -15.46
CA SER A 46 -4.61 7.21 -15.36
C SER A 46 -4.92 5.71 -15.23
N ALA A 47 -5.36 5.32 -14.04
CA ALA A 47 -5.78 3.97 -13.71
C ALA A 47 -6.70 3.98 -12.48
N VAL A 48 -7.34 2.85 -12.19
CA VAL A 48 -7.99 2.63 -10.91
C VAL A 48 -6.95 2.07 -9.93
N TYR A 49 -6.67 2.82 -8.87
CA TYR A 49 -5.72 2.43 -7.82
C TYR A 49 -6.47 1.75 -6.67
N TYR A 50 -6.07 0.53 -6.34
CA TYR A 50 -6.67 -0.24 -5.26
C TYR A 50 -5.75 -0.28 -4.06
N CYS A 51 -6.26 0.13 -2.89
CA CYS A 51 -5.63 -0.16 -1.61
C CYS A 51 -6.08 -1.55 -1.15
N ALA A 52 -5.13 -2.37 -0.72
CA ALA A 52 -5.40 -3.70 -0.18
C ALA A 52 -4.59 -3.88 1.11
N LEU A 53 -5.20 -4.51 2.11
CA LEU A 53 -4.58 -4.80 3.39
C LEU A 53 -4.35 -6.30 3.53
N ARG A 54 -3.14 -6.70 3.90
CA ARG A 54 -2.83 -8.07 4.31
C ARG A 54 -2.72 -8.11 5.85
N PRO A 55 -3.63 -8.81 6.56
CA PRO A 55 -3.50 -9.01 8.00
C PRO A 55 -2.19 -9.73 8.32
N THR A 56 -1.42 -9.22 9.29
CA THR A 56 -0.17 -9.85 9.75
C THR A 56 -0.38 -10.81 10.91
N VAL A 57 -1.55 -10.76 11.57
CA VAL A 57 -1.97 -11.75 12.55
C VAL A 57 -2.86 -12.77 11.86
N THR A 58 -2.41 -14.02 11.78
CA THR A 58 -3.30 -15.15 11.50
C THR A 58 -3.91 -15.54 12.84
N GLY A 59 -5.21 -15.31 13.03
CA GLY A 59 -5.90 -15.78 14.23
C GLY A 59 -5.66 -17.28 14.40
N ASN A 60 -5.15 -17.68 15.56
CA ASN A 60 -4.98 -19.09 15.87
C ASN A 60 -6.38 -19.72 15.93
N LYS A 61 -6.74 -20.56 14.95
CA LYS A 61 -8.04 -21.24 14.92
C LYS A 61 -8.18 -22.29 16.03
N ALA A 62 -7.16 -22.48 16.87
CA ALA A 62 -7.11 -23.52 17.90
C ALA A 62 -7.96 -23.26 19.16
N THR A 63 -8.86 -22.25 19.15
CA THR A 63 -9.80 -22.08 20.25
C THR A 63 -11.17 -21.61 19.74
N LEU A 64 -11.93 -22.56 19.22
CA LEU A 64 -13.41 -22.56 19.19
C LEU A 64 -13.87 -23.94 19.65
#